data_AF-A0A662QL71-F1
#
_entry.id   AF-A0A662QL71-F1
#
_cell.length_a   1.000
_cell.length_b   1.000
_cell.length_c   1.000
_cell.angle_alpha   90.00
_cell.angle_beta   90.00
_cell.angle_gamma   90.00
#
_symmetry.space_group_name_H-M   'P 1'
#
loop_
_entity.id
_entity.type
_entity.pdbx_description
1 polymer ?
#
loop_
_entity_poly.entity_id
_entity_poly.type
_entity_poly.pdbx_seq_one_letter_code
_entity_poly.pdbx_strand_id
1 'polypeptide(L)' 'VLDVSSGNVKMGFRKALEKYFESEHVRKVMNPKLKEPCKSCDLRDVCMGGCYARSYIAYGTFDGPDPYCPKVQRIEQVR' A
#
# COMPACT_ATOMS: atom_id res chain seq x y z
N VAL A 1 9.52 -9.48 6.71
CA VAL A 1 8.43 -9.34 7.70
C VAL A 1 7.92 -7.91 7.65
N LEU A 2 6.62 -7.68 7.67
CA LEU A 2 6.04 -6.33 7.76
C LEU A 2 5.87 -6.00 9.26
N ASP A 3 6.70 -5.10 9.77
CA ASP A 3 6.67 -4.66 11.17
C ASP A 3 6.50 -3.13 11.21
N VAL A 4 5.25 -2.67 11.30
CA VAL A 4 4.90 -1.25 11.31
C VAL A 4 3.96 -0.96 12.47
N SER A 5 4.32 0.01 13.29
CA SER A 5 3.44 0.53 14.35
C SER A 5 2.82 1.86 13.92
N SER A 6 1.54 2.04 14.21
CA SER A 6 0.76 3.25 13.87
C SER A 6 -0.07 3.77 15.04
N GLY A 7 0.15 3.25 16.25
CA GLY A 7 -0.55 3.63 17.46
C GLY A 7 -0.54 2.51 18.50
N ASN A 8 -1.05 2.79 19.70
CA ASN A 8 -1.21 1.78 20.74
C ASN A 8 -2.46 2.07 21.57
N VAL A 9 -3.42 1.14 21.60
CA VAL A 9 -4.72 1.33 22.27
C VAL A 9 -4.62 1.59 23.78
N LYS A 10 -3.49 1.27 24.43
CA LYS A 10 -3.23 1.62 25.84
C LYS A 10 -3.25 3.13 26.10
N MET A 11 -3.08 3.97 25.07
CA MET A 11 -3.22 5.43 25.18
C MET A 11 -4.67 5.91 25.11
N GLY A 12 -5.65 5.00 24.95
CA GLY A 12 -7.05 5.28 24.70
C GLY A 12 -7.40 5.29 23.21
N PHE A 13 -8.59 4.79 22.86
CA PHE A 13 -9.00 4.56 21.46
C PHE A 13 -8.90 5.82 20.60
N ARG A 14 -9.42 6.96 21.08
CA ARG A 14 -9.40 8.23 20.34
C ARG A 14 -7.98 8.65 19.97
N LYS A 15 -7.06 8.66 20.94
CA LYS A 15 -5.66 9.04 20.74
C LYS A 15 -4.92 8.05 19.86
N ALA A 16 -5.20 6.74 19.99
CA ALA A 16 -4.63 5.73 19.11
C ALA A 16 -5.09 5.92 17.65
N LEU A 17 -6.35 6.30 17.44
CA LEU A 17 -6.89 6.60 16.13
C LEU A 17 -6.31 7.89 15.53
N GLU A 18 -6.14 8.94 16.34
CA GLU A 18 -5.44 10.16 15.91
C GLU A 18 -4.01 9.84 15.45
N LYS A 19 -3.27 9.05 16.23
CA LYS A 19 -1.92 8.57 15.86
C LYS A 19 -1.91 7.71 14.59
N TYR A 20 -2.94 6.88 14.40
CA TYR A 20 -3.09 6.08 13.19
C TYR A 20 -3.18 6.97 11.94
N PHE A 21 -4.00 8.03 11.98
CA PHE A 21 -4.14 8.98 10.87
C PHE A 21 -2.93 9.91 10.67
N GLU A 22 -2.08 10.07 11.69
CA GLU A 22 -0.79 10.77 11.57
C GLU A 22 0.28 9.95 10.85
N SER A 23 0.15 8.61 10.84
CA SER A 23 1.14 7.71 10.25
C SER A 23 1.30 7.92 8.74
N GLU A 24 2.53 8.14 8.29
CA GLU A 24 2.85 8.30 6.87
C GLU A 24 2.46 7.06 6.05
N HIS A 25 2.73 5.86 6.59
CA HIS A 25 2.40 4.59 5.94
C HIS A 25 0.88 4.45 5.74
N VAL A 26 0.09 4.79 6.76
CA VAL A 26 -1.38 4.80 6.66
C VAL A 26 -1.84 5.79 5.61
N ARG A 27 -1.29 7.02 5.61
CA ARG A 27 -1.65 8.04 4.60
C ARG A 27 -1.35 7.58 3.18
N LYS A 28 -0.20 6.94 2.95
CA LYS A 28 0.19 6.37 1.65
C LYS A 28 -0.77 5.26 1.21
N VAL A 29 -1.15 4.37 2.11
CA VAL A 29 -2.10 3.27 1.85
C VAL A 29 -3.50 3.80 1.56
N MET A 30 -3.97 4.79 2.32
CA MET A 30 -5.31 5.36 2.16
C MET A 30 -5.43 6.28 0.94
N ASN A 31 -4.30 6.84 0.47
CA ASN A 31 -4.25 7.77 -0.66
C ASN A 31 -3.04 7.44 -1.56
N PRO A 32 -3.05 6.29 -2.25
CA PRO A 32 -1.89 5.81 -3.01
C PRO A 32 -1.61 6.69 -4.23
N LYS A 33 -0.33 6.98 -4.48
CA LYS A 33 0.11 7.61 -5.72
C LYS A 33 0.42 6.53 -6.76
N LEU A 34 -0.61 6.08 -7.48
CA LEU A 34 -0.47 5.00 -8.45
C LEU A 34 0.51 5.36 -9.56
N LYS A 35 1.47 4.46 -9.80
CA LYS A 35 2.42 4.49 -10.91
C LYS A 35 1.98 3.49 -11.98
N GLU A 36 2.59 3.54 -13.17
CA GLU A 36 2.37 2.50 -14.17
C GLU A 36 2.84 1.13 -13.65
N PRO A 37 2.11 0.03 -13.94
CA PRO A 37 0.92 -0.05 -14.81
C PRO A 37 -0.42 0.26 -14.11
N CYS A 38 -0.41 0.49 -12.80
CA CYS A 38 -1.63 0.67 -12.01
C CYS A 38 -2.37 1.97 -12.37
N LYS A 39 -1.64 3.03 -12.71
CA LYS A 39 -2.19 4.35 -13.07
C LYS A 39 -3.09 4.31 -14.31
N SER A 40 -2.72 3.55 -15.33
CA SER A 40 -3.51 3.36 -16.55
C SER A 40 -4.43 2.13 -16.53
N CYS A 41 -4.49 1.41 -15.41
CA CYS A 41 -5.30 0.19 -15.32
C CYS A 41 -6.80 0.51 -15.20
N ASP A 42 -7.64 -0.21 -15.96
CA ASP A 42 -9.10 -0.08 -15.92
C ASP A 42 -9.72 -0.38 -14.54
N LEU A 43 -9.00 -1.15 -13.70
CA LEU A 43 -9.43 -1.49 -12.34
C LEU A 43 -8.87 -0.54 -11.27
N ARG A 44 -8.18 0.54 -11.65
CA ARG A 44 -7.43 1.38 -10.70
C ARG A 44 -8.28 1.93 -9.55
N ASP A 45 -9.53 2.29 -9.81
CA ASP A 45 -10.39 2.97 -8.84
C ASP A 45 -10.97 2.00 -7.80
N VAL A 46 -11.00 0.69 -8.11
CA VAL A 46 -11.46 -0.36 -7.18
C VAL A 46 -10.31 -1.14 -6.56
N CYS A 47 -9.25 -1.42 -7.32
CA CYS A 47 -8.10 -2.19 -6.89
C CYS A 47 -7.05 -1.33 -6.18
N MET A 48 -6.89 -0.07 -6.61
CA MET A 48 -5.99 0.92 -6.01
C MET A 48 -4.52 0.46 -5.90
N GLY A 49 -4.07 -0.43 -6.79
CA GLY A 49 -2.69 -0.96 -6.79
C GLY A 49 -2.53 -2.34 -6.14
N GLY A 50 -3.58 -2.86 -5.51
CA GLY A 50 -3.60 -4.19 -4.88
C GLY A 50 -3.11 -4.18 -3.43
N CYS A 51 -2.43 -5.23 -2.98
CA CYS A 51 -2.03 -5.35 -1.58
C CYS A 51 -0.74 -4.56 -1.27
N TYR A 52 -0.87 -3.46 -0.54
CA TYR A 52 0.26 -2.63 -0.12
C TYR A 52 1.24 -3.33 0.82
N ALA A 53 0.78 -4.28 1.63
CA ALA A 53 1.66 -5.12 2.46
C ALA A 53 2.58 -5.98 1.59
N ARG A 54 2.04 -6.57 0.50
CA ARG A 54 2.86 -7.33 -0.46
C ARG A 54 3.82 -6.43 -1.22
N SER A 55 3.35 -5.26 -1.67
CA SER A 55 4.21 -4.26 -2.31
C SER A 55 5.39 -3.88 -1.40
N TYR A 56 5.15 -3.64 -0.10
CA TYR A 56 6.22 -3.29 0.83
C TYR A 56 7.20 -4.44 1.02
N ILE A 57 6.72 -5.66 1.20
CA ILE A 57 7.57 -6.84 1.38
C ILE A 57 8.44 -7.13 0.15
N ALA A 58 7.88 -6.97 -1.06
CA ALA A 58 8.59 -7.27 -2.30
C ALA A 58 9.48 -6.11 -2.78
N TYR A 59 9.01 -4.87 -2.67
CA TYR A 59 9.61 -3.70 -3.32
C TYR A 59 10.05 -2.59 -2.35
N GLY A 60 9.80 -2.74 -1.05
CA GLY A 60 10.18 -1.74 -0.04
C GLY A 60 9.32 -0.47 -0.04
N THR A 61 8.19 -0.44 -0.75
CA THR A 61 7.26 0.70 -0.76
C THR A 61 5.80 0.29 -0.58
N PHE A 62 5.01 1.14 0.10
CA PHE A 62 3.57 0.92 0.32
C PHE A 62 2.69 1.37 -0.83
N ASP A 63 3.16 2.17 -1.79
CA ASP A 63 2.37 2.68 -2.91
C ASP A 63 2.79 2.10 -4.27
N GLY A 64 3.53 0.99 -4.24
CA GLY A 64 3.90 0.22 -5.41
C GLY A 64 2.82 -0.77 -5.84
N PRO A 65 3.00 -1.42 -7.00
CA PRO A 65 2.09 -2.46 -7.45
C PRO A 65 2.13 -3.68 -6.53
N ASP A 66 1.04 -4.45 -6.52
CA ASP A 66 1.06 -5.79 -5.97
C ASP A 66 1.88 -6.75 -6.88
N PRO A 67 2.91 -7.45 -6.35
CA PRO A 67 3.73 -8.39 -7.12
C PRO A 67 2.94 -9.57 -7.71
N TYR A 68 1.72 -9.83 -7.21
CA TYR A 68 0.86 -10.90 -7.71
C TYR A 68 -0.21 -10.41 -8.69
N CYS A 69 -0.22 -9.13 -9.04
CA CYS A 69 -1.08 -8.63 -10.10
C CYS A 69 -0.68 -9.26 -11.45
N PRO A 70 -1.59 -9.92 -12.20
CA PRO A 70 -1.24 -10.54 -13.48
C PRO A 70 -0.70 -9.56 -14.52
N LYS A 71 -1.13 -8.27 -14.50
CA LYS A 71 -0.56 -7.23 -15.37
C LYS A 71 0.90 -6.91 -14.99
N VAL A 72 1.23 -6.93 -13.71
CA VAL A 72 2.58 -6.63 -13.18
C VAL A 72 3.53 -7.78 -13.47
N GLN A 73 3.15 -9.01 -13.16
CA GLN A 73 3.97 -10.19 -13.44
C GLN A 73 4.33 -10.32 -14.93
N ARG A 74 3.37 -10.05 -15.83
CA ARG A 74 3.64 -10.03 -17.27
C ARG A 74 4.67 -8.97 -17.67
N ILE A 75 4.70 -7.81 -17.02
CA ILE A 75 5.68 -6.77 -17.32
C ILE A 75 7.07 -7.16 -16.79
N GLU A 76 7.14 -7.74 -15.59
CA GLU A 76 8.41 -8.16 -14.99
C GLU A 76 9.06 -9.32 -15.74
N GLN A 77 8.28 -10.23 -16.34
CA GLN A 77 8.80 -11.34 -17.15
C GLN A 77 9.46 -10.90 -18.48
N VAL A 78 9.21 -9.67 -18.92
CA VAL A 78 9.70 -9.11 -20.20
C VAL A 78 10.82 -8.06 -19.96
N ARG A 79 11.19 -7.82 -18.71
CA ARG A 79 12.29 -6.92 -18.30
C ARG A 79 13.53 -7.71 -17.92
#